data_AF-A0A2H0E206-F1
#
_entry.id   AF-A0A2H0E206-F1
#
_cell.length_a   1.000
_cell.length_b   1.000
_cell.length_c   1.000
_cell.angle_alpha   90.00
_cell.angle_beta   90.00
_cell.angle_gamma   90.00
#
_symmetry.space_group_name_H-M   'P 1'
#
loop_
_entity.id
_entity.type
_entity.pdbx_description
1 polymer ?
#
loop_
_entity_poly.entity_id
_entity_poly.type
_entity_poly.pdbx_seq_one_letter_code
_entity_poly.pdbx_strand_id
1 'polypeptide(L)'
;GKTTTDSLSGFRGFNRRAIKSINLKTERMEVSNEFFAEIKRHRLRLEEVPIKVIYTPYSMRKGVQPGNVFAIIFRLVLRLLR
;
A
#
# COMPACT_ATOMS: atom_id res chain seq x y z
N GLY A 1 -16.17 -1.27 7.93
CA GLY A 1 -14.69 -1.17 7.91
C GLY A 1 -14.32 0.22 7.41
N LYS A 2 -13.13 0.74 7.73
CA LYS A 2 -12.68 1.99 7.10
C LYS A 2 -12.29 1.68 5.66
N THR A 3 -13.07 2.18 4.71
CA THR A 3 -12.85 1.99 3.28
C THR A 3 -11.83 3.03 2.81
N THR A 4 -10.88 2.61 1.98
CA THR A 4 -9.88 3.47 1.36
C THR A 4 -9.96 3.27 -0.15
N THR A 5 -9.80 4.36 -0.90
CA THR A 5 -9.82 4.35 -2.36
C THR A 5 -8.47 3.87 -2.91
N ASP A 6 -7.39 4.07 -2.14
CA ASP A 6 -6.04 3.62 -2.50
C ASP A 6 -5.29 3.07 -1.27
N SER A 7 -5.48 1.76 -1.04
CA SER A 7 -4.83 1.03 0.04
C SER A 7 -3.30 0.97 -0.10
N LEU A 8 -2.76 1.14 -1.32
CA LEU A 8 -1.35 0.90 -1.64
C LEU A 8 -0.56 2.20 -1.82
N SER A 9 -1.20 3.36 -1.66
CA SER A 9 -0.51 4.65 -1.70
C SER A 9 0.60 4.72 -0.66
N GLY A 10 1.80 5.09 -1.11
CA GLY A 10 2.93 5.41 -0.23
C GLY A 10 2.92 6.85 0.28
N PHE A 11 2.03 7.71 -0.23
CA PHE A 11 1.97 9.12 0.15
C PHE A 11 1.05 9.31 1.36
N ARG A 12 1.64 9.45 2.55
CA ARG A 12 0.91 9.49 3.83
C ARG A 12 1.49 10.56 4.76
N GLY A 13 0.60 11.29 5.44
CA GLY A 13 0.96 12.20 6.51
C GLY A 13 0.64 11.61 7.88
N PHE A 14 1.54 11.78 8.86
CA PHE A 14 1.34 11.28 10.22
C PHE A 14 1.53 12.39 11.24
N ASN A 15 0.66 12.43 12.26
CA ASN A 15 0.89 13.26 13.43
C ASN A 15 1.82 12.54 14.42
N ARG A 16 2.33 13.29 15.42
CA ARG A 16 3.27 12.76 16.43
C ARG A 16 2.72 11.56 17.21
N ARG A 17 1.40 11.48 17.41
CA ARG A 17 0.78 10.36 18.13
C ARG A 17 0.76 9.11 17.26
N ALA A 18 0.39 9.25 15.99
CA ALA A 18 0.31 8.16 15.03
C ALA A 18 1.68 7.52 14.82
N ILE A 19 2.72 8.32 14.56
CA ILE A 19 4.07 7.79 14.29
C ILE A 19 4.68 7.06 15.49
N LYS A 20 4.33 7.46 16.72
CA LYS A 20 4.77 6.77 17.95
C LYS A 20 4.01 5.49 18.24
N SER A 21 2.80 5.36 17.70
CA SER A 21 1.91 4.23 18.00
C SER A 21 2.01 3.13 16.95
N ILE A 22 2.23 3.50 15.69
CA ILE A 22 2.32 2.56 14.57
C ILE A 22 3.63 1.78 14.66
N ASN A 23 3.53 0.46 14.70
CA ASN A 23 4.68 -0.44 14.65
C ASN A 23 4.53 -1.40 13.48
N LEU A 24 5.44 -1.33 12.50
CA LEU A 24 5.40 -2.10 11.25
C LEU A 24 6.46 -3.19 11.30
N LYS A 25 6.07 -4.42 10.96
CA LYS A 25 6.94 -5.61 10.98
C LYS A 25 7.12 -6.23 9.60
N THR A 26 6.24 -5.91 8.66
CA THR A 26 6.28 -6.43 7.30
C THR A 26 7.23 -5.60 6.41
N GLU A 27 7.59 -6.15 5.25
CA GLU A 27 8.46 -5.49 4.28
C GLU A 27 7.74 -5.22 2.97
N ARG A 28 8.32 -4.33 2.15
CA ARG A 28 7.84 -4.02 0.79
C ARG A 28 6.40 -3.51 0.80
N MET A 29 5.57 -3.97 -0.13
CA MET A 29 4.19 -3.49 -0.30
C MET A 29 3.23 -3.99 0.77
N GLU A 30 3.59 -5.06 1.50
CA GLU A 30 2.76 -5.65 2.56
C GLU A 30 2.56 -4.68 3.74
N VAL A 31 3.51 -3.77 3.94
CA VAL A 31 3.47 -2.67 4.91
C VAL A 31 2.20 -1.83 4.79
N SER A 32 1.70 -1.66 3.56
CA SER A 32 0.51 -0.85 3.30
C SER A 32 -0.72 -1.41 4.00
N ASN A 33 -0.86 -2.74 4.07
CA ASN A 33 -1.96 -3.40 4.76
C ASN A 33 -1.79 -3.32 6.29
N GLU A 34 -0.56 -3.45 6.78
CA GLU A 34 -0.24 -3.36 8.20
C GLU A 34 -0.57 -1.97 8.77
N PHE A 35 -0.38 -0.91 8.00
CA PHE A 35 -0.83 0.44 8.37
C PHE A 35 -2.32 0.50 8.72
N PHE A 36 -3.20 -0.12 7.92
CA PHE A 36 -4.63 -0.11 8.20
C PHE A 36 -4.97 -0.92 9.46
N ALA A 37 -4.27 -2.03 9.67
CA ALA A 37 -4.40 -2.83 10.89
C ALA A 37 -4.00 -2.02 12.13
N GLU A 38 -2.86 -1.34 12.09
CA GLU A 38 -2.34 -0.52 13.19
C GLU A 38 -3.20 0.73 13.44
N ILE A 39 -3.69 1.39 12.39
CA ILE A 39 -4.66 2.50 12.50
C ILE A 39 -5.93 2.05 13.23
N LYS A 40 -6.45 0.86 12.90
CA LYS A 40 -7.62 0.29 13.57
C LYS A 40 -7.30 -0.08 15.02
N ARG A 41 -6.16 -0.73 15.26
CA ARG A 41 -5.70 -1.16 16.58
C ARG A 41 -5.52 0.00 17.55
N HIS A 42 -4.90 1.08 17.10
CA HIS A 42 -4.63 2.28 17.90
C HIS A 42 -5.75 3.33 17.83
N ARG A 43 -6.89 3.00 17.20
CA ARG A 43 -8.05 3.88 17.01
C ARG A 43 -7.66 5.26 16.45
N LEU A 44 -6.70 5.28 15.52
CA LEU A 44 -6.24 6.50 14.88
C LEU A 44 -7.29 7.01 13.88
N ARG A 45 -7.39 8.34 13.74
CA ARG A 45 -8.20 8.94 12.67
C ARG A 45 -7.47 8.77 11.34
N LEU A 46 -8.24 8.43 10.31
CA LEU A 46 -7.77 8.28 8.93
C LEU A 46 -8.71 9.13 8.08
N GLU A 47 -8.12 9.94 7.23
CA GLU A 47 -8.81 10.82 6.30
C GLU A 47 -8.09 10.72 4.95
N GLU A 48 -8.85 10.59 3.87
CA GLU A 48 -8.31 10.56 2.52
C GLU A 48 -8.31 11.98 1.95
N VAL A 49 -7.16 12.41 1.43
CA VAL A 49 -7.04 13.70 0.74
C VAL A 49 -6.81 13.41 -0.74
N PRO A 50 -7.70 13.89 -1.63
CA PRO A 50 -7.53 13.66 -3.06
C PRO A 50 -6.28 14.41 -3.56
N ILE A 51 -5.43 13.70 -4.29
CA ILE A 51 -4.21 14.25 -4.89
C ILE A 51 -4.21 14.03 -6.40
N LYS A 52 -3.52 14.91 -7.13
CA LYS A 52 -3.24 14.72 -8.55
C LYS A 52 -1.85 14.10 -8.71
N VAL A 53 -1.79 12.87 -9.22
CA VAL A 53 -0.52 12.20 -9.49
C VAL A 53 0.10 12.77 -10.77
N ILE A 54 1.36 13.18 -10.69
CA ILE A 54 2.14 13.66 -11.85
C ILE A 54 2.99 12.50 -12.35
N TYR A 55 2.59 11.91 -13.48
CA TYR A 55 3.33 10.82 -14.10
C TYR A 55 4.42 11.37 -15.03
N THR A 56 5.68 11.10 -14.70
CA THR A 56 6.82 11.39 -15.59
C THR A 56 7.12 10.18 -16.47
N PRO A 57 7.83 10.35 -17.61
CA PRO A 57 8.29 9.24 -18.43
C PRO A 57 9.18 8.23 -17.68
N TYR A 58 9.85 8.68 -16.62
CA TYR A 58 10.59 7.80 -15.70
C TYR A 58 9.64 6.96 -14.85
N SER A 59 8.66 7.59 -14.20
CA SER A 59 7.67 6.91 -13.36
C SER A 59 6.87 5.86 -14.12
N MET A 60 6.50 6.16 -15.37
CA MET A 60 5.80 5.23 -16.27
C MET A 60 6.65 4.00 -16.62
N ARG A 61 7.96 4.18 -16.84
CA ARG A 61 8.90 3.08 -17.13
C ARG A 61 9.22 2.22 -15.92
N LYS A 62 9.20 2.82 -14.72
CA LYS A 62 9.42 2.12 -13.45
C LYS A 62 8.16 1.38 -12.96
N GLY A 63 6.99 1.73 -13.49
CA GLY A 63 5.74 1.02 -13.25
C GLY A 63 5.82 -0.44 -13.69
N VAL A 64 4.92 -1.27 -13.17
CA VAL A 64 4.88 -2.69 -13.51
C VAL A 64 4.49 -2.83 -14.98
N GLN A 65 5.41 -3.34 -15.79
CA GLN A 65 5.11 -3.63 -17.19
C GLN A 65 4.01 -4.70 -17.27
N PRO A 66 3.06 -4.61 -18.22
CA PRO A 66 1.95 -5.55 -18.34
C PRO A 66 2.40 -7.03 -18.42
N GLY A 67 3.53 -7.30 -19.06
CA GLY A 67 4.11 -8.66 -19.16
C GLY A 67 4.56 -9.23 -17.81
N ASN A 68 5.06 -8.39 -16.89
CA ASN A 68 5.45 -8.85 -15.56
C ASN A 68 4.24 -9.19 -14.68
N VAL A 69 3.09 -8.53 -14.90
CA VAL A 69 1.85 -8.82 -14.17
C VAL A 69 1.38 -10.25 -14.44
N PHE A 70 1.40 -10.69 -15.70
CA PHE A 70 1.05 -12.07 -16.06
C PHE A 70 1.94 -13.11 -15.39
N ALA A 71 3.26 -12.87 -15.36
CA ALA A 71 4.21 -13.78 -14.72
C ALA A 71 3.97 -13.88 -13.19
N ILE A 72 3.61 -12.77 -12.54
CA ILE A 72 3.27 -12.74 -11.11
C ILE A 72 1.99 -13.53 -10.84
N ILE A 73 0.93 -13.31 -11.64
CA ILE A 73 -0.34 -14.04 -11.50
C ILE A 73 -0.11 -15.54 -11.69
N PHE A 74 0.63 -15.95 -12.72
CA PHE A 74 0.94 -17.35 -12.97
C PHE A 74 1.72 -17.99 -11.80
N ARG A 75 2.72 -17.28 -11.24
CA ARG A 75 3.43 -17.74 -10.04
C ARG A 75 2.52 -17.87 -8.82
N LEU A 76 1.56 -16.96 -8.63
CA LEU A 76 0.59 -17.03 -7.53
C LEU A 76 -0.36 -18.23 -7.68
N VAL A 77 -0.88 -18.46 -8.89
CA VAL A 77 -1.75 -19.61 -9.19
C VAL A 77 -1.00 -20.93 -8.97
N LEU A 78 0.23 -21.05 -9.48
CA LEU A 78 1.07 -22.24 -9.24
C LEU A 78 1.37 -22.48 -7.76
N ARG A 79 1.51 -21.42 -6.95
CA ARG A 79 1.73 -21.53 -5.50
C ARG A 79 0.46 -21.95 -4.74
N LEU A 80 -0.73 -21.63 -5.24
CA LEU A 80 -2.02 -22.02 -4.65
C LEU A 80 -2.45 -23.44 -5.03
N LEU A 81 -1.99 -23.94 -6.19
CA LEU A 81 -2.26 -25.31 -6.67
C LEU A 81 -1.29 -26.36 -6.07
N ARG A 82 -0.34 -25.94 -5.25
CA ARG A 82 0.61 -26.78 -4.53
C ARG A 82 0.28 -26.76 -3.04
#